data_AF-I9QXR7-F1
#
_entry.id   AF-I9QXR7-F1
#
_cell.length_a   1.000
_cell.length_b   1.000
_cell.length_c   1.000
_cell.angle_alpha   90.00
_cell.angle_beta   90.00
_cell.angle_gamma   90.00
#
_symmetry.space_group_name_H-M   'P 1'
#
loop_
_entity.id
_entity.type
_entity.pdbx_description
1 polymer ?
#
loop_
_entity_poly.entity_id
_entity_poly.type
_entity_poly.pdbx_seq_one_letter_code
_entity_poly.pdbx_strand_id
1 'polypeptide(L)'
;MIKIIIFLLLYVPLESIAADDEEVKVSIAQYRGGRDAAISYTFDDGLLEQYTLVFPELEKRNIKATFAVNGGWMGCISAKKVCMSWEQARKMAQAGHEITNHGWMHKNLTKLVGEERRFEIQHNDTVIFEQTGIFPRTYFYPGNRKNEEAIACASVDRVGTRIRQIDIGSRRNARWLTQWTDSLIANRLWGVGMTHGIVTGYDAFPDPQVFWNHLDEVNCRRDRLWVTTFREVAAYMAERENLVLDIKRTSGKITVTFHFTMDKELFDMPLTLLLEDLPDQCAVTVLQDGRNLPVNLCRRGMVVDFSPWGGPVEISYASSITKIR
;
A
#
# COMPACT_ATOMS: atom_id res chain seq x y z
N MET A 1 -39.12 -74.18 15.77
CA MET A 1 -38.80 -72.99 16.59
C MET A 1 -38.45 -71.84 15.65
N ILE A 2 -39.37 -70.91 15.45
CA ILE A 2 -39.20 -69.74 14.57
C ILE A 2 -38.56 -68.63 15.43
N LYS A 3 -37.35 -68.19 15.08
CA LYS A 3 -36.70 -67.03 15.70
C LYS A 3 -37.28 -65.75 15.11
N ILE A 4 -38.08 -65.05 15.89
CA ILE A 4 -38.57 -63.70 15.58
C ILE A 4 -37.41 -62.73 15.86
N ILE A 5 -36.91 -62.07 14.83
CA ILE A 5 -35.95 -60.96 14.96
C ILE A 5 -36.80 -59.69 15.11
N ILE A 6 -36.78 -59.12 16.32
CA ILE A 6 -37.42 -57.84 16.63
C ILE A 6 -36.47 -56.74 16.17
N PHE A 7 -36.86 -55.99 15.13
CA PHE A 7 -36.18 -54.73 14.76
C PHE A 7 -36.64 -53.63 15.74
N LEU A 8 -35.76 -53.25 16.65
CA LEU A 8 -35.95 -52.10 17.52
C LEU A 8 -35.68 -50.82 16.69
N LEU A 9 -36.73 -50.12 16.29
CA LEU A 9 -36.64 -48.79 15.67
C LEU A 9 -36.19 -47.79 16.75
N LEU A 10 -34.90 -47.47 16.78
CA LEU A 10 -34.35 -46.37 17.55
C LEU A 10 -34.84 -45.05 16.95
N TYR A 11 -35.71 -44.36 17.68
CA TYR A 11 -36.13 -43.00 17.36
C TYR A 11 -34.99 -42.05 17.74
N VAL A 12 -34.18 -41.66 16.75
CA VAL A 12 -33.19 -40.59 16.93
C VAL A 12 -33.95 -39.26 16.84
N PRO A 13 -33.97 -38.42 17.88
CA PRO A 13 -34.57 -37.09 17.76
C PRO A 13 -33.84 -36.33 16.66
N LEU A 14 -34.60 -35.74 15.74
CA LEU A 14 -34.08 -34.76 14.79
C LEU A 14 -33.57 -33.58 15.63
N GLU A 15 -32.27 -33.53 15.91
CA GLU A 15 -31.63 -32.29 16.31
C GLU A 15 -31.87 -31.31 15.18
N SER A 16 -32.51 -30.17 15.49
CA SER A 16 -32.64 -29.09 14.53
C SER A 16 -31.22 -28.70 14.12
N ILE A 17 -30.86 -29.01 12.87
CA ILE A 17 -29.75 -28.36 12.21
C ILE A 17 -30.16 -26.90 12.16
N ALA A 18 -29.67 -26.10 13.09
CA ALA A 18 -29.67 -24.66 12.93
C ALA A 18 -29.00 -24.44 11.57
N ALA A 19 -29.74 -23.83 10.64
CA ALA A 19 -29.12 -23.34 9.43
C ALA A 19 -27.95 -22.47 9.87
N ASP A 20 -26.74 -22.79 9.41
CA ASP A 20 -25.59 -21.90 9.57
C ASP A 20 -26.07 -20.52 9.07
N ASP A 21 -26.28 -19.58 10.00
CA ASP A 21 -26.40 -18.18 9.65
C ASP A 21 -25.09 -17.84 8.93
N GLU A 22 -25.13 -17.52 7.64
CA GLU A 22 -23.95 -17.02 6.93
C GLU A 22 -23.45 -15.77 7.67
N GLU A 23 -22.40 -15.97 8.48
CA GLU A 23 -21.89 -14.95 9.38
C GLU A 23 -21.12 -13.91 8.56
N VAL A 24 -21.60 -12.67 8.56
CA VAL A 24 -20.92 -11.54 7.89
C VAL A 24 -19.45 -11.53 8.31
N LYS A 25 -18.59 -11.76 7.31
CA LYS A 25 -17.16 -11.88 7.54
C LYS A 25 -16.53 -10.51 7.55
N VAL A 26 -15.85 -10.19 8.64
CA VAL A 26 -15.18 -8.92 8.86
C VAL A 26 -13.67 -9.13 8.91
N SER A 27 -12.93 -8.39 8.08
CA SER A 27 -11.48 -8.46 8.04
C SER A 27 -10.86 -7.13 7.61
N ILE A 28 -9.55 -6.96 7.77
CA ILE A 28 -8.84 -5.82 7.16
C ILE A 28 -8.43 -6.19 5.74
N ALA A 29 -8.90 -5.39 4.77
CA ALA A 29 -8.55 -5.55 3.37
C ALA A 29 -7.02 -5.49 3.19
N GLN A 30 -6.49 -6.33 2.29
CA GLN A 30 -5.06 -6.39 2.03
C GLN A 30 -4.50 -5.06 1.50
N TYR A 31 -5.28 -4.36 0.68
CA TYR A 31 -4.97 -3.04 0.16
C TYR A 31 -6.17 -2.11 0.33
N ARG A 32 -5.88 -0.81 0.46
CA ARG A 32 -6.88 0.23 0.70
C ARG A 32 -8.03 0.16 -0.32
N GLY A 33 -9.26 0.26 0.14
CA GLY A 33 -10.46 0.18 -0.71
C GLY A 33 -10.77 -1.21 -1.28
N GLY A 34 -10.17 -2.27 -0.73
CA GLY A 34 -10.43 -3.65 -1.19
C GLY A 34 -9.81 -3.99 -2.55
N ARG A 35 -8.77 -3.25 -2.97
CA ARG A 35 -8.06 -3.50 -4.24
C ARG A 35 -7.38 -4.88 -4.21
N ASP A 36 -7.21 -5.47 -5.39
CA ASP A 36 -6.59 -6.77 -5.55
C ASP A 36 -5.08 -6.69 -5.33
N ALA A 37 -4.45 -5.63 -5.84
CA ALA A 37 -3.00 -5.43 -5.79
C ALA A 37 -2.65 -3.95 -5.59
N ALA A 38 -1.38 -3.68 -5.27
CA ALA A 38 -0.84 -2.33 -5.18
C ALA A 38 0.38 -2.14 -6.10
N ILE A 39 0.57 -0.92 -6.59
CA ILE A 39 1.75 -0.54 -7.36
C ILE A 39 2.32 0.77 -6.81
N SER A 40 3.63 0.78 -6.56
CA SER A 40 4.39 2.00 -6.28
C SER A 40 5.47 2.18 -7.33
N TYR A 41 5.36 3.24 -8.11
CA TYR A 41 6.41 3.65 -9.03
C TYR A 41 7.46 4.48 -8.29
N THR A 42 8.71 4.07 -8.43
CA THR A 42 9.85 4.66 -7.73
C THR A 42 10.92 5.10 -8.70
N PHE A 43 11.50 6.27 -8.45
CA PHE A 43 12.53 6.87 -9.28
C PHE A 43 13.72 7.26 -8.40
N ASP A 44 14.92 6.80 -8.75
CA ASP A 44 16.13 7.02 -7.96
C ASP A 44 17.00 8.15 -8.53
N ASP A 45 17.90 8.70 -7.72
CA ASP A 45 18.92 9.71 -8.06
C ASP A 45 18.45 11.16 -8.26
N GLY A 46 17.14 11.43 -8.23
CA GLY A 46 16.62 12.80 -8.40
C GLY A 46 17.00 13.43 -9.75
N LEU A 47 17.01 12.63 -10.84
CA LEU A 47 17.36 13.13 -12.18
C LEU A 47 16.39 14.20 -12.65
N LEU A 48 16.87 15.20 -13.40
CA LEU A 48 16.04 16.31 -13.89
C LEU A 48 14.85 15.83 -14.74
N GLU A 49 15.02 14.77 -15.53
CA GLU A 49 13.96 14.19 -16.35
C GLU A 49 12.78 13.63 -15.55
N GLN A 50 12.98 13.27 -14.29
CA GLN A 50 11.89 12.88 -13.40
C GLN A 50 10.95 14.06 -13.12
N TYR A 51 11.49 15.28 -13.03
CA TYR A 51 10.68 16.49 -12.93
C TYR A 51 10.13 16.93 -14.30
N THR A 52 10.94 16.92 -15.35
CA THR A 52 10.53 17.52 -16.64
C THR A 52 9.68 16.61 -17.52
N LEU A 53 9.81 15.29 -17.39
CA LEU A 53 9.07 14.30 -18.19
C LEU A 53 8.09 13.47 -17.35
N VAL A 54 8.53 12.90 -16.23
CA VAL A 54 7.70 11.98 -15.42
C VAL A 54 6.59 12.71 -14.67
N PHE A 55 6.94 13.75 -13.92
CA PHE A 55 5.98 14.45 -13.08
C PHE A 55 4.75 14.95 -13.87
N PRO A 56 4.87 15.61 -15.05
CA PRO A 56 3.72 16.00 -15.85
C PRO A 56 2.83 14.84 -16.29
N GLU A 57 3.41 13.69 -16.64
CA GLU A 57 2.66 12.52 -17.11
C GLU A 57 1.93 11.78 -15.99
N LEU A 58 2.50 11.79 -14.78
CA LEU A 58 1.84 11.30 -13.58
C LEU A 58 0.64 12.18 -13.21
N GLU A 59 0.79 13.51 -13.27
CA GLU A 59 -0.27 14.47 -12.93
C GLU A 59 -1.45 14.36 -13.90
N LYS A 60 -1.20 14.17 -15.21
CA LYS A 60 -2.26 13.92 -16.21
C LYS A 60 -3.16 12.72 -15.85
N ARG A 61 -2.64 11.77 -15.07
CA ARG A 61 -3.30 10.51 -14.72
C ARG A 61 -3.69 10.46 -13.23
N ASN A 62 -3.42 11.51 -12.46
CA ASN A 62 -3.58 11.53 -11.00
C ASN A 62 -2.90 10.33 -10.31
N ILE A 63 -1.69 10.00 -10.75
CA ILE A 63 -0.87 8.93 -10.15
C ILE A 63 0.17 9.56 -9.24
N LYS A 64 0.23 9.12 -7.99
CA LYS A 64 1.30 9.51 -7.05
C LYS A 64 2.40 8.46 -7.07
N ALA A 65 3.64 8.93 -6.91
CA ALA A 65 4.86 8.16 -7.06
C ALA A 65 5.91 8.62 -6.05
N THR A 66 7.01 7.88 -5.94
CA THR A 66 8.09 8.14 -4.99
C THR A 66 9.38 8.46 -5.71
N PHE A 67 10.06 9.52 -5.29
CA PHE A 67 11.32 9.99 -5.84
C PHE A 67 12.38 9.96 -4.73
N ALA A 68 13.34 9.06 -4.85
CA ALA A 68 14.44 8.94 -3.91
C ALA A 68 15.59 9.83 -4.34
N VAL A 69 15.91 10.83 -3.52
CA VAL A 69 16.84 11.90 -3.87
C VAL A 69 18.13 11.82 -3.05
N ASN A 70 19.22 12.20 -3.70
CA ASN A 70 20.53 12.41 -3.09
C ASN A 70 20.75 13.90 -2.90
N GLY A 71 20.67 14.40 -1.68
CA GLY A 71 20.74 15.84 -1.41
C GLY A 71 22.03 16.49 -1.89
N GLY A 72 23.16 15.77 -1.84
CA GLY A 72 24.44 16.23 -2.35
C GLY A 72 24.54 16.31 -3.88
N TRP A 73 23.53 15.81 -4.60
CA TRP A 73 23.45 15.88 -6.06
C TRP A 73 22.37 16.85 -6.57
N MET A 74 21.48 17.33 -5.72
CA MET A 74 20.37 18.19 -6.15
C MET A 74 20.89 19.46 -6.82
N GLY A 75 20.36 19.76 -8.01
CA GLY A 75 20.80 20.88 -8.85
C GLY A 75 22.14 20.66 -9.57
N CYS A 76 22.76 19.48 -9.49
CA CYS A 76 24.02 19.23 -10.18
C CYS A 76 23.83 19.19 -11.71
N ILE A 77 24.81 19.75 -12.42
CA ILE A 77 24.91 19.68 -13.88
C ILE A 77 26.31 19.16 -14.20
N SER A 78 26.38 17.97 -14.77
CA SER A 78 27.63 17.33 -15.18
C SER A 78 27.44 16.52 -16.45
N ALA A 79 28.54 16.12 -17.09
CA ALA A 79 28.50 15.25 -18.27
C ALA A 79 27.84 13.88 -18.01
N LYS A 80 27.79 13.44 -16.75
CA LYS A 80 27.26 12.12 -16.37
C LYS A 80 25.84 12.18 -15.80
N LYS A 81 25.43 13.33 -15.29
CA LYS A 81 24.20 13.48 -14.48
C LYS A 81 23.73 14.91 -14.47
N VAL A 82 22.43 15.09 -14.65
CA VAL A 82 21.70 16.35 -14.42
C VAL A 82 20.57 16.05 -13.45
N CYS A 83 20.58 16.70 -12.30
CA CYS A 83 19.59 16.48 -11.24
C CYS A 83 18.62 17.66 -11.14
N MET A 84 17.41 17.38 -10.67
CA MET A 84 16.43 18.41 -10.37
C MET A 84 16.90 19.30 -9.20
N SER A 85 16.39 20.52 -9.14
CA SER A 85 16.64 21.43 -8.01
C SER A 85 15.72 21.09 -6.82
N TRP A 86 16.06 21.62 -5.64
CA TRP A 86 15.18 21.54 -4.47
C TRP A 86 13.83 22.24 -4.67
N GLU A 87 13.78 23.31 -5.46
CA GLU A 87 12.52 23.96 -5.81
C GLU A 87 11.60 23.01 -6.59
N GLN A 88 12.16 22.24 -7.53
CA GLN A 88 11.43 21.25 -8.31
C GLN A 88 10.95 20.08 -7.44
N ALA A 89 11.83 19.54 -6.59
CA ALA A 89 11.44 18.49 -5.64
C ALA A 89 10.34 18.95 -4.67
N ARG A 90 10.42 20.19 -4.15
CA ARG A 90 9.37 20.77 -3.31
C ARG A 90 8.03 20.89 -4.04
N LYS A 91 8.02 21.28 -5.33
CA LYS A 91 6.78 21.31 -6.13
C LYS A 91 6.15 19.93 -6.26
N MET A 92 6.95 18.90 -6.50
CA MET A 92 6.47 17.51 -6.57
C MET A 92 5.93 17.04 -5.21
N ALA A 93 6.61 17.38 -4.11
CA ALA A 93 6.16 17.09 -2.75
C ALA A 93 4.80 17.74 -2.44
N GLN A 94 4.64 19.02 -2.80
CA GLN A 94 3.38 19.76 -2.64
C GLN A 94 2.24 19.20 -3.50
N ALA A 95 2.57 18.57 -4.63
CA ALA A 95 1.61 17.84 -5.45
C ALA A 95 1.27 16.44 -4.89
N GLY A 96 1.83 16.04 -3.74
CA GLY A 96 1.54 14.76 -3.07
C GLY A 96 2.39 13.59 -3.54
N HIS A 97 3.47 13.83 -4.29
CA HIS A 97 4.48 12.80 -4.51
C HIS A 97 5.36 12.65 -3.26
N GLU A 98 5.87 11.45 -3.04
CA GLU A 98 6.82 11.22 -1.96
C GLU A 98 8.22 11.61 -2.43
N ILE A 99 8.88 12.52 -1.69
CA ILE A 99 10.32 12.75 -1.80
C ILE A 99 10.98 12.01 -0.65
N THR A 100 11.82 11.03 -0.97
CA THR A 100 12.43 10.14 0.03
C THR A 100 13.96 10.12 -0.07
N ASN A 101 14.58 9.53 0.95
CA ASN A 101 16.02 9.53 1.13
C ASN A 101 16.70 8.42 0.32
N HIS A 102 17.70 8.80 -0.49
CA HIS A 102 18.58 7.88 -1.22
C HIS A 102 20.05 7.96 -0.79
N GLY A 103 20.33 8.44 0.42
CA GLY A 103 21.68 8.77 0.91
C GLY A 103 22.19 10.12 0.40
N TRP A 104 23.03 10.79 1.18
CA TRP A 104 23.53 12.13 0.85
C TRP A 104 24.36 12.18 -0.46
N MET A 105 25.39 11.33 -0.58
CA MET A 105 26.30 11.27 -1.75
C MET A 105 26.20 9.93 -2.48
N HIS A 106 25.11 9.19 -2.27
CA HIS A 106 24.87 7.87 -2.87
C HIS A 106 25.99 6.88 -2.54
N LYS A 107 26.48 6.88 -1.29
CA LYS A 107 27.50 5.91 -0.86
C LYS A 107 26.85 4.56 -0.56
N ASN A 108 27.62 3.49 -0.81
CA ASN A 108 27.20 2.15 -0.44
C ASN A 108 27.22 1.98 1.09
N LEU A 109 26.03 1.98 1.72
CA LEU A 109 25.90 1.88 3.18
C LEU A 109 26.51 0.60 3.78
N THR A 110 26.66 -0.49 3.00
CA THR A 110 27.29 -1.73 3.49
C THR A 110 28.80 -1.62 3.65
N LYS A 111 29.40 -0.51 3.19
CA LYS A 111 30.83 -0.20 3.34
C LYS A 111 31.11 0.90 4.35
N LEU A 112 30.08 1.56 4.85
CA LEU A 112 30.20 2.62 5.85
C LEU A 112 29.90 2.06 7.23
N VAL A 113 30.45 2.68 8.27
CA VAL A 113 30.23 2.33 9.68
C VAL A 113 30.04 3.58 10.53
N GLY A 114 29.42 3.43 11.70
CA GLY A 114 29.28 4.50 12.69
C GLY A 114 28.74 5.81 12.10
N GLU A 115 29.45 6.91 12.37
CA GLU A 115 29.04 8.26 12.00
C GLU A 115 29.00 8.49 10.47
N GLU A 116 29.82 7.80 9.67
CA GLU A 116 29.75 7.97 8.21
C GLU A 116 28.43 7.45 7.64
N ARG A 117 27.98 6.29 8.14
CA ARG A 117 26.69 5.71 7.74
C ARG A 117 25.54 6.58 8.22
N ARG A 118 25.60 7.03 9.48
CA ARG A 118 24.59 7.93 10.04
C ARG A 118 24.53 9.25 9.28
N PHE A 119 25.67 9.82 8.89
CA PHE A 119 25.74 11.04 8.11
C PHE A 119 25.04 10.89 6.76
N GLU A 120 25.32 9.82 6.00
CA GLU A 120 24.64 9.60 4.71
C GLU A 120 23.11 9.55 4.83
N ILE A 121 22.60 9.04 5.94
CA ILE A 121 21.16 8.92 6.20
C ILE A 121 20.61 10.24 6.77
N GLN A 122 21.03 10.59 7.99
CA GLN A 122 20.44 11.65 8.80
C GLN A 122 20.69 13.04 8.22
N HIS A 123 21.86 13.29 7.62
CA HIS A 123 22.10 14.57 6.98
C HIS A 123 21.15 14.78 5.80
N ASN A 124 20.93 13.75 4.99
CA ASN A 124 20.00 13.83 3.87
C ASN A 124 18.55 13.94 4.35
N ASP A 125 18.17 13.29 5.46
CA ASP A 125 16.85 13.46 6.08
C ASP A 125 16.60 14.93 6.45
N THR A 126 17.55 15.55 7.15
CA THR A 126 17.48 16.95 7.55
C THR A 126 17.33 17.86 6.34
N VAL A 127 18.16 17.69 5.31
CA VAL A 127 18.10 18.54 4.13
C VAL A 127 16.80 18.34 3.35
N ILE A 128 16.29 17.10 3.20
CA ILE A 128 14.97 16.88 2.57
C ILE A 128 13.88 17.61 3.34
N PHE A 129 13.89 17.52 4.68
CA PHE A 129 12.91 18.20 5.52
C PHE A 129 13.00 19.73 5.38
N GLU A 130 14.20 20.31 5.47
CA GLU A 130 14.42 21.75 5.32
C GLU A 130 13.96 22.28 3.95
N GLN A 131 14.16 21.50 2.88
CA GLN A 131 13.89 21.93 1.51
C GLN A 131 12.43 21.72 1.07
N THR A 132 11.76 20.70 1.61
CA THR A 132 10.40 20.29 1.21
C THR A 132 9.33 20.54 2.27
N GLY A 133 9.71 20.67 3.54
CA GLY A 133 8.81 20.72 4.70
C GLY A 133 8.26 19.35 5.12
N ILE A 134 8.67 18.26 4.47
CA ILE A 134 8.18 16.90 4.72
C ILE A 134 9.35 16.03 5.12
N PHE A 135 9.26 15.39 6.29
CA PHE A 135 10.29 14.48 6.77
C PHE A 135 10.20 13.15 6.00
N PRO A 136 11.28 12.63 5.41
CA PRO A 136 11.25 11.39 4.64
C PRO A 136 11.07 10.18 5.57
N ARG A 137 9.90 9.56 5.54
CA ARG A 137 9.56 8.38 6.35
C ARG A 137 9.93 7.06 5.69
N THR A 138 10.67 7.08 4.60
CA THR A 138 11.19 5.88 3.93
C THR A 138 12.66 6.05 3.54
N TYR A 139 13.32 4.97 3.15
CA TYR A 139 14.73 5.01 2.71
C TYR A 139 15.00 3.98 1.63
N PHE A 140 15.65 4.40 0.54
CA PHE A 140 16.03 3.54 -0.58
C PHE A 140 17.56 3.44 -0.65
N TYR A 141 18.09 2.23 -0.80
CA TYR A 141 19.52 1.96 -0.66
C TYR A 141 20.29 2.24 -1.96
N PRO A 142 21.33 3.10 -1.95
CA PRO A 142 22.24 3.29 -3.09
C PRO A 142 22.74 1.99 -3.69
N GLY A 143 22.61 1.87 -5.02
CA GLY A 143 22.98 0.65 -5.75
C GLY A 143 22.25 -0.62 -5.27
N ASN A 144 21.11 -0.46 -4.59
CA ASN A 144 20.34 -1.51 -3.94
C ASN A 144 21.16 -2.39 -2.98
N ARG A 145 22.27 -1.85 -2.44
CA ARG A 145 23.18 -2.53 -1.52
C ARG A 145 22.73 -2.36 -0.08
N LYS A 146 22.45 -3.47 0.60
CA LYS A 146 21.98 -3.51 1.97
C LYS A 146 22.50 -4.75 2.70
N ASN A 147 22.69 -4.61 4.00
CA ASN A 147 22.96 -5.67 4.98
C ASN A 147 22.14 -5.36 6.25
N GLU A 148 22.13 -6.27 7.22
CA GLU A 148 21.32 -6.13 8.44
C GLU A 148 21.57 -4.80 9.17
N GLU A 149 22.83 -4.41 9.34
CA GLU A 149 23.18 -3.17 10.03
C GLU A 149 22.72 -1.92 9.27
N ALA A 150 22.88 -1.88 7.94
CA ALA A 150 22.40 -0.77 7.13
C ALA A 150 20.88 -0.67 7.17
N ILE A 151 20.18 -1.80 7.17
CA ILE A 151 18.72 -1.86 7.30
C ILE A 151 18.29 -1.33 8.67
N ALA A 152 18.91 -1.81 9.75
CA ALA A 152 18.59 -1.36 11.09
C ALA A 152 18.79 0.15 11.25
N CYS A 153 19.92 0.69 10.77
CA CYS A 153 20.21 2.11 10.81
C CYS A 153 19.25 2.95 9.96
N ALA A 154 18.92 2.49 8.75
CA ALA A 154 18.02 3.18 7.84
C ALA A 154 16.54 3.07 8.25
N SER A 155 16.16 2.15 9.14
CA SER A 155 14.76 1.94 9.53
C SER A 155 14.32 2.76 10.75
N VAL A 156 15.24 3.42 11.45
CA VAL A 156 14.91 4.29 12.59
C VAL A 156 13.99 5.43 12.14
N ASP A 157 12.90 5.67 12.88
CA ASP A 157 11.87 6.71 12.66
C ASP A 157 11.21 6.70 11.27
N ARG A 158 11.02 5.50 10.71
CA ARG A 158 10.45 5.29 9.37
C ARG A 158 9.37 4.23 9.35
N VAL A 159 8.48 4.35 8.36
CA VAL A 159 7.41 3.38 8.10
C VAL A 159 7.88 2.21 7.24
N GLY A 160 9.02 2.35 6.57
CA GLY A 160 9.61 1.25 5.80
C GLY A 160 10.84 1.66 4.99
N THR A 161 11.61 0.67 4.53
CA THR A 161 12.72 0.89 3.60
C THR A 161 12.56 -0.04 2.39
N ARG A 162 13.07 0.34 1.22
CA ARG A 162 12.87 -0.46 -0.01
C ARG A 162 13.75 -1.70 -0.04
N ILE A 163 13.26 -2.77 0.57
CA ILE A 163 13.93 -4.08 0.62
C ILE A 163 13.76 -4.86 -0.68
N ARG A 164 12.63 -4.68 -1.38
CA ARG A 164 12.30 -5.34 -2.64
C ARG A 164 11.84 -4.32 -3.69
N GLN A 165 12.23 -4.56 -4.93
CA GLN A 165 11.86 -3.76 -6.09
C GLN A 165 12.14 -4.56 -7.37
N ILE A 166 11.60 -4.10 -8.49
CA ILE A 166 11.86 -4.64 -9.82
C ILE A 166 12.17 -3.52 -10.81
N ASP A 167 13.20 -3.72 -11.62
CA ASP A 167 13.59 -2.82 -12.70
C ASP A 167 12.52 -2.90 -13.82
N ILE A 168 11.87 -1.76 -14.08
CA ILE A 168 10.76 -1.67 -15.04
C ILE A 168 11.12 -0.97 -16.35
N GLY A 169 12.33 -0.41 -16.47
CA GLY A 169 12.77 0.30 -17.67
C GLY A 169 13.55 -0.58 -18.65
N SER A 170 14.79 -0.20 -18.97
CA SER A 170 15.74 -0.74 -19.98
C SER A 170 15.38 -1.97 -20.82
N ARG A 171 15.00 -3.11 -20.21
CA ARG A 171 14.73 -4.37 -20.92
C ARG A 171 13.25 -4.74 -21.01
N ARG A 172 12.36 -3.90 -20.50
CA ARG A 172 10.93 -4.18 -20.41
C ARG A 172 10.21 -3.47 -21.55
N ASN A 173 9.42 -4.25 -22.28
CA ASN A 173 8.51 -3.74 -23.29
C ASN A 173 7.07 -3.71 -22.74
N ALA A 174 6.15 -3.15 -23.52
CA ALA A 174 4.74 -3.05 -23.14
C ALA A 174 4.15 -4.40 -22.70
N ARG A 175 4.42 -5.48 -23.44
CA ARG A 175 3.92 -6.83 -23.10
C ARG A 175 4.38 -7.27 -21.71
N TRP A 176 5.65 -7.05 -21.39
CA TRP A 176 6.19 -7.42 -20.09
C TRP A 176 5.53 -6.63 -18.95
N LEU A 177 5.32 -5.32 -19.14
CA LEU A 177 4.68 -4.46 -18.13
C LEU A 177 3.20 -4.85 -17.90
N THR A 178 2.47 -5.19 -18.96
CA THR A 178 1.12 -5.75 -18.85
C THR A 178 1.13 -7.06 -18.07
N GLN A 179 2.03 -8.00 -18.42
CA GLN A 179 2.17 -9.29 -17.72
C GLN A 179 2.57 -9.14 -16.25
N TRP A 180 3.43 -8.17 -15.94
CA TRP A 180 3.78 -7.82 -14.57
C TRP A 180 2.55 -7.36 -13.80
N THR A 181 1.77 -6.44 -14.37
CA THR A 181 0.52 -5.94 -13.78
C THR A 181 -0.49 -7.06 -13.56
N ASP A 182 -0.71 -7.91 -14.57
CA ASP A 182 -1.60 -9.07 -14.49
C ASP A 182 -1.18 -10.03 -13.37
N SER A 183 0.13 -10.28 -13.25
CA SER A 183 0.68 -11.13 -12.20
C SER A 183 0.49 -10.54 -10.80
N LEU A 184 0.70 -9.22 -10.64
CA LEU A 184 0.45 -8.56 -9.36
C LEU A 184 -1.01 -8.72 -8.93
N ILE A 185 -1.94 -8.50 -9.85
CA ILE A 185 -3.37 -8.63 -9.61
C ILE A 185 -3.74 -10.08 -9.28
N ALA A 186 -3.30 -11.04 -10.09
CA ALA A 186 -3.63 -12.46 -9.92
C ALA A 186 -3.13 -13.03 -8.59
N ASN A 187 -1.95 -12.59 -8.16
CA ASN A 187 -1.29 -13.07 -6.95
C ASN A 187 -1.49 -12.14 -5.75
N ARG A 188 -2.29 -11.07 -5.90
CA ARG A 188 -2.56 -10.06 -4.88
C ARG A 188 -1.29 -9.48 -4.26
N LEU A 189 -0.35 -9.03 -5.09
CA LEU A 189 0.97 -8.57 -4.68
C LEU A 189 1.09 -7.04 -4.69
N TRP A 190 2.10 -6.56 -3.95
CA TRP A 190 2.59 -5.19 -4.06
C TRP A 190 3.78 -5.16 -5.02
N GLY A 191 3.62 -4.46 -6.13
CA GLY A 191 4.69 -4.20 -7.09
C GLY A 191 5.40 -2.88 -6.77
N VAL A 192 6.70 -2.95 -6.50
CA VAL A 192 7.56 -1.76 -6.40
C VAL A 192 8.40 -1.66 -7.66
N GLY A 193 7.94 -0.87 -8.62
CA GLY A 193 8.64 -0.64 -9.89
C GLY A 193 9.71 0.43 -9.72
N MET A 194 10.93 0.17 -10.15
CA MET A 194 12.06 1.09 -10.08
C MET A 194 12.58 1.37 -11.49
N THR A 195 12.90 2.64 -11.76
CA THR A 195 13.80 3.06 -12.83
C THR A 195 14.59 4.28 -12.34
N HIS A 196 15.64 4.71 -13.04
CA HIS A 196 16.33 5.97 -12.72
C HIS A 196 15.96 7.04 -13.74
N GLY A 197 16.24 6.77 -15.00
CA GLY A 197 15.94 7.68 -16.09
C GLY A 197 14.81 7.20 -16.99
N ILE A 198 14.33 8.10 -17.85
CA ILE A 198 13.29 7.81 -18.82
C ILE A 198 13.92 7.72 -20.21
N VAL A 199 14.69 8.73 -20.60
CA VAL A 199 15.41 8.76 -21.88
C VAL A 199 16.90 8.50 -21.74
N THR A 200 17.48 8.70 -20.57
CA THR A 200 18.94 8.60 -20.37
C THR A 200 19.31 7.93 -19.05
N GLY A 201 20.54 7.42 -18.94
CA GLY A 201 21.05 6.86 -17.67
C GLY A 201 20.67 5.40 -17.44
N TYR A 202 20.83 4.96 -16.18
CA TYR A 202 20.59 3.57 -15.79
C TYR A 202 19.10 3.22 -15.86
N ASP A 203 18.82 2.01 -16.31
CA ASP A 203 17.47 1.45 -16.48
C ASP A 203 16.50 2.35 -17.29
N ALA A 204 16.99 3.21 -18.17
CA ALA A 204 16.13 4.08 -18.98
C ALA A 204 15.27 3.30 -19.98
N PHE A 205 14.05 3.76 -20.22
CA PHE A 205 13.20 3.16 -21.25
C PHE A 205 13.79 3.40 -22.65
N PRO A 206 13.75 2.41 -23.56
CA PRO A 206 14.16 2.64 -24.95
C PRO A 206 13.32 3.72 -25.65
N ASP A 207 12.05 3.81 -25.25
CA ASP A 207 11.09 4.83 -25.70
C ASP A 207 10.21 5.20 -24.49
N PRO A 208 10.15 6.48 -24.07
CA PRO A 208 9.29 6.94 -22.98
C PRO A 208 7.82 6.56 -23.16
N GLN A 209 7.35 6.45 -24.41
CA GLN A 209 5.96 6.09 -24.71
C GLN A 209 5.59 4.70 -24.19
N VAL A 210 6.56 3.80 -24.03
CA VAL A 210 6.33 2.49 -23.39
C VAL A 210 5.84 2.67 -21.96
N PHE A 211 6.45 3.59 -21.21
CA PHE A 211 6.05 3.87 -19.84
C PHE A 211 4.71 4.62 -19.79
N TRP A 212 4.51 5.61 -20.65
CA TRP A 212 3.24 6.37 -20.69
C TRP A 212 2.04 5.47 -21.01
N ASN A 213 2.17 4.59 -22.02
CA ASN A 213 1.12 3.64 -22.38
C ASN A 213 0.84 2.65 -21.24
N HIS A 214 1.87 2.24 -20.50
CA HIS A 214 1.70 1.39 -19.32
C HIS A 214 0.95 2.13 -18.19
N LEU A 215 1.25 3.41 -17.95
CA LEU A 215 0.49 4.20 -16.98
C LEU A 215 -0.98 4.34 -17.39
N ASP A 216 -1.28 4.50 -18.69
CA ASP A 216 -2.67 4.52 -19.20
C ASP A 216 -3.38 3.19 -18.96
N GLU A 217 -2.71 2.06 -19.26
CA GLU A 217 -3.23 0.72 -19.00
C GLU A 217 -3.57 0.52 -17.51
N VAL A 218 -2.66 0.94 -16.62
CA VAL A 218 -2.84 0.84 -15.17
C VAL A 218 -3.94 1.78 -14.68
N ASN A 219 -4.07 2.97 -15.26
CA ASN A 219 -5.13 3.91 -14.91
C ASN A 219 -6.53 3.36 -15.22
N CYS A 220 -6.67 2.58 -16.30
CA CYS A 220 -7.91 1.89 -16.65
C CYS A 220 -8.26 0.72 -15.70
N ARG A 221 -7.35 0.32 -14.80
CA ARG A 221 -7.51 -0.82 -13.87
C ARG A 221 -7.48 -0.40 -12.40
N ARG A 222 -7.70 0.89 -12.11
CA ARG A 222 -7.71 1.44 -10.74
C ARG A 222 -8.84 0.87 -9.86
N ASP A 223 -9.84 0.21 -10.43
CA ASP A 223 -10.82 -0.58 -9.68
C ASP A 223 -10.18 -1.79 -8.98
N ARG A 224 -9.08 -2.32 -9.53
CA ARG A 224 -8.32 -3.46 -9.01
C ARG A 224 -6.97 -3.07 -8.40
N LEU A 225 -6.42 -1.92 -8.80
CA LEU A 225 -5.08 -1.47 -8.42
C LEU A 225 -5.11 -0.26 -7.50
N TRP A 226 -4.49 -0.41 -6.34
CA TRP A 226 -4.10 0.73 -5.51
C TRP A 226 -2.73 1.24 -5.97
N VAL A 227 -2.71 2.31 -6.77
CA VAL A 227 -1.47 2.92 -7.26
C VAL A 227 -1.19 4.19 -6.48
N THR A 228 -0.11 4.18 -5.70
CA THR A 228 0.29 5.29 -4.83
C THR A 228 1.77 5.21 -4.44
N THR A 229 2.21 6.17 -3.63
CA THR A 229 3.58 6.25 -3.10
C THR A 229 3.97 5.00 -2.32
N PHE A 230 5.28 4.72 -2.27
CA PHE A 230 5.85 3.64 -1.47
C PHE A 230 5.53 3.83 0.02
N ARG A 231 5.64 5.06 0.55
CA ARG A 231 5.29 5.39 1.95
C ARG A 231 3.89 4.91 2.32
N GLU A 232 2.89 5.22 1.51
CA GLU A 232 1.51 4.89 1.85
C GLU A 232 1.27 3.37 1.89
N VAL A 233 1.81 2.62 0.91
CA VAL A 233 1.65 1.17 0.91
C VAL A 233 2.44 0.53 2.05
N ALA A 234 3.67 1.00 2.30
CA ALA A 234 4.50 0.50 3.40
C ALA A 234 3.85 0.73 4.77
N ALA A 235 3.37 1.95 5.03
CA ALA A 235 2.65 2.28 6.26
C ALA A 235 1.39 1.42 6.40
N TYR A 236 0.50 1.41 5.39
CA TYR A 236 -0.74 0.63 5.44
C TYR A 236 -0.48 -0.86 5.75
N MET A 237 0.53 -1.46 5.09
CA MET A 237 0.86 -2.86 5.32
C MET A 237 1.39 -3.10 6.74
N ALA A 238 2.30 -2.25 7.22
CA ALA A 238 2.83 -2.35 8.57
C ALA A 238 1.72 -2.20 9.62
N GLU A 239 0.84 -1.22 9.46
CA GLU A 239 -0.29 -0.99 10.35
C GLU A 239 -1.25 -2.19 10.36
N ARG A 240 -1.63 -2.68 9.17
CA ARG A 240 -2.50 -3.85 9.04
C ARG A 240 -1.92 -5.10 9.69
N GLU A 241 -0.62 -5.34 9.53
CA GLU A 241 0.04 -6.54 10.06
C GLU A 241 0.17 -6.53 11.58
N ASN A 242 0.14 -5.35 12.21
CA ASN A 242 0.22 -5.18 13.66
C ASN A 242 -1.13 -4.87 14.33
N LEU A 243 -2.21 -4.72 13.54
CA LEU A 243 -3.55 -4.48 14.06
C LEU A 243 -4.20 -5.77 14.53
N VAL A 244 -4.72 -5.77 15.76
CA VAL A 244 -5.55 -6.87 16.29
C VAL A 244 -7.00 -6.42 16.37
N LEU A 245 -7.91 -7.26 15.89
CA LEU A 245 -9.35 -7.02 15.92
C LEU A 245 -10.01 -7.77 17.08
N ASP A 246 -10.85 -7.07 17.83
CA ASP A 246 -11.87 -7.69 18.70
C ASP A 246 -13.25 -7.43 18.09
N ILE A 247 -13.98 -8.50 17.77
CA ILE A 247 -15.26 -8.42 17.06
C ILE A 247 -16.37 -8.95 17.96
N LYS A 248 -17.32 -8.08 18.30
CA LYS A 248 -18.53 -8.42 19.06
C LYS A 248 -19.74 -8.38 18.15
N ARG A 249 -20.55 -9.44 18.21
CA ARG A 249 -21.74 -9.60 17.37
C ARG A 249 -22.99 -9.68 18.21
N THR A 250 -24.03 -8.99 17.75
CA THR A 250 -25.40 -9.05 18.24
C THR A 250 -26.34 -9.05 17.02
N SER A 251 -27.62 -9.38 17.20
CA SER A 251 -28.57 -9.43 16.08
C SER A 251 -28.57 -8.11 15.29
N GLY A 252 -28.15 -8.16 14.02
CA GLY A 252 -28.10 -7.00 13.11
C GLY A 252 -27.03 -5.94 13.41
N LYS A 253 -26.12 -6.19 14.37
CA LYS A 253 -25.05 -5.25 14.74
C LYS A 253 -23.72 -5.95 15.00
N ILE A 254 -22.66 -5.45 14.38
CA ILE A 254 -21.27 -5.84 14.62
C ILE A 254 -20.53 -4.63 15.17
N THR A 255 -19.77 -4.82 16.25
CA THR A 255 -18.86 -3.81 16.79
C THR A 255 -17.43 -4.34 16.68
N VAL A 256 -16.58 -3.60 15.99
CA VAL A 256 -15.17 -3.92 15.80
C VAL A 256 -14.34 -2.95 16.62
N THR A 257 -13.55 -3.48 17.55
CA THR A 257 -12.57 -2.72 18.34
C THR A 257 -11.17 -3.06 17.85
N PHE A 258 -10.28 -2.06 17.88
CA PHE A 258 -8.93 -2.17 17.37
C PHE A 258 -7.93 -2.07 18.51
N HIS A 259 -6.96 -2.96 18.52
CA HIS A 259 -5.82 -2.89 19.43
C HIS A 259 -4.54 -2.69 18.62
N PHE A 260 -3.79 -1.65 18.98
CA PHE A 260 -2.68 -1.16 18.19
C PHE A 260 -1.54 -0.68 19.10
N THR A 261 -0.32 -1.11 18.81
CA THR A 261 0.88 -0.89 19.67
C THR A 261 2.00 -0.15 18.94
N MET A 262 1.72 0.43 17.78
CA MET A 262 2.71 1.18 16.98
C MET A 262 2.79 2.64 17.42
N ASP A 263 3.79 3.37 16.91
CA ASP A 263 3.91 4.81 17.13
C ASP A 263 2.88 5.57 16.29
N LYS A 264 1.93 6.24 16.96
CA LYS A 264 0.87 7.03 16.32
C LYS A 264 1.39 8.17 15.44
N GLU A 265 2.54 8.75 15.75
CA GLU A 265 3.09 9.85 14.94
C GLU A 265 3.67 9.36 13.60
N LEU A 266 4.02 8.08 13.52
CA LEU A 266 4.54 7.44 12.32
C LEU A 266 3.46 6.69 11.54
N PHE A 267 2.52 6.08 12.26
CA PHE A 267 1.53 5.13 11.76
C PHE A 267 0.13 5.62 12.11
N ASP A 268 -0.51 6.34 11.18
CA ASP A 268 -1.87 6.90 11.31
C ASP A 268 -2.63 6.81 9.97
N MET A 269 -2.32 5.78 9.16
CA MET A 269 -3.01 5.56 7.90
C MET A 269 -4.43 5.05 8.16
N PRO A 270 -5.46 5.61 7.49
CA PRO A 270 -6.75 4.97 7.46
C PRO A 270 -6.64 3.57 6.86
N LEU A 271 -7.12 2.57 7.60
CA LEU A 271 -7.19 1.19 7.16
C LEU A 271 -8.57 0.89 6.59
N THR A 272 -8.70 -0.19 5.81
CA THR A 272 -9.96 -0.56 5.17
C THR A 272 -10.52 -1.83 5.79
N LEU A 273 -11.69 -1.75 6.43
CA LEU A 273 -12.51 -2.90 6.77
C LEU A 273 -13.16 -3.46 5.49
N LEU A 274 -13.16 -4.78 5.38
CA LEU A 274 -13.84 -5.55 4.34
C LEU A 274 -14.94 -6.38 4.98
N LEU A 275 -16.17 -6.17 4.52
CA LEU A 275 -17.37 -6.90 4.89
C LEU A 275 -17.77 -7.81 3.71
N GLU A 276 -17.64 -9.11 3.92
CA GLU A 276 -18.04 -10.15 2.96
C GLU A 276 -19.28 -10.89 3.49
N ASP A 277 -19.95 -11.63 2.62
CA ASP A 277 -21.09 -12.49 2.97
C ASP A 277 -22.25 -11.71 3.65
N LEU A 278 -22.47 -10.48 3.18
CA LEU A 278 -23.62 -9.65 3.58
C LEU A 278 -24.91 -10.16 2.92
N PRO A 279 -26.06 -10.09 3.61
CA PRO A 279 -27.34 -10.46 3.00
C PRO A 279 -27.64 -9.62 1.75
N ASP A 280 -28.29 -10.24 0.77
CA ASP A 280 -28.66 -9.57 -0.48
C ASP A 280 -29.49 -8.30 -0.22
N GLN A 281 -29.15 -7.22 -0.94
CA GLN A 281 -29.82 -5.90 -0.86
C GLN A 281 -29.86 -5.29 0.56
N CYS A 282 -28.98 -5.73 1.46
CA CYS A 282 -28.93 -5.21 2.82
C CYS A 282 -28.38 -3.77 2.87
N ALA A 283 -29.15 -2.87 3.47
CA ALA A 283 -28.65 -1.54 3.81
C ALA A 283 -27.68 -1.64 5.00
N VAL A 284 -26.44 -1.22 4.79
CA VAL A 284 -25.40 -1.20 5.82
C VAL A 284 -25.11 0.24 6.23
N THR A 285 -25.17 0.51 7.53
CA THR A 285 -24.72 1.78 8.12
C THR A 285 -23.49 1.51 8.97
N VAL A 286 -22.43 2.29 8.77
CA VAL A 286 -21.18 2.15 9.52
C VAL A 286 -20.84 3.47 10.21
N LEU A 287 -20.59 3.42 11.51
CA LEU A 287 -20.18 4.57 12.31
C LEU A 287 -18.83 4.34 12.98
N GLN A 288 -18.08 5.42 13.15
CA GLN A 288 -16.94 5.48 14.06
C GLN A 288 -16.95 6.84 14.75
N ASP A 289 -16.80 6.86 16.07
CA ASP A 289 -16.80 8.09 16.88
C ASP A 289 -18.03 8.99 16.61
N GLY A 290 -19.20 8.35 16.42
CA GLY A 290 -20.47 9.03 16.15
C GLY A 290 -20.61 9.62 14.74
N ARG A 291 -19.67 9.36 13.82
CA ARG A 291 -19.70 9.82 12.43
C ARG A 291 -20.00 8.67 11.48
N ASN A 292 -20.87 8.91 10.49
CA ASN A 292 -21.09 7.96 9.41
C ASN A 292 -19.83 7.84 8.53
N LEU A 293 -19.36 6.62 8.33
CA LEU A 293 -18.28 6.30 7.41
C LEU A 293 -18.85 5.89 6.04
N PRO A 294 -18.30 6.38 4.92
CA PRO A 294 -18.74 5.99 3.59
C PRO A 294 -18.55 4.49 3.32
N VAL A 295 -19.63 3.82 2.92
CA VAL A 295 -19.61 2.42 2.51
C VAL A 295 -19.49 2.34 0.99
N ASN A 296 -18.44 1.70 0.51
CA ASN A 296 -18.19 1.52 -0.93
C ASN A 296 -18.24 0.05 -1.30
N LEU A 297 -18.54 -0.25 -2.57
CA LEU A 297 -18.48 -1.61 -3.10
C LEU A 297 -17.09 -1.90 -3.68
N CYS A 298 -16.61 -3.11 -3.45
CA CYS A 298 -15.49 -3.71 -4.17
C CYS A 298 -15.91 -5.07 -4.73
N ARG A 299 -15.00 -5.75 -5.45
CA ARG A 299 -15.30 -7.06 -6.07
C ARG A 299 -15.60 -8.18 -5.06
N ARG A 300 -15.25 -7.99 -3.79
CA ARG A 300 -15.38 -8.99 -2.72
C ARG A 300 -16.52 -8.70 -1.73
N GLY A 301 -17.11 -7.51 -1.77
CA GLY A 301 -18.11 -7.09 -0.80
C GLY A 301 -18.10 -5.59 -0.57
N MET A 302 -18.43 -5.17 0.64
CA MET A 302 -18.42 -3.76 1.04
C MET A 302 -17.12 -3.40 1.76
N VAL A 303 -16.63 -2.20 1.54
CA VAL A 303 -15.43 -1.67 2.17
C VAL A 303 -15.68 -0.33 2.83
N VAL A 304 -15.04 -0.13 3.97
CA VAL A 304 -15.12 1.10 4.75
C VAL A 304 -13.74 1.47 5.26
N ASP A 305 -13.31 2.70 4.98
CA ASP A 305 -12.07 3.22 5.56
C ASP A 305 -12.37 3.73 6.98
N PHE A 306 -11.52 3.37 7.94
CA PHE A 306 -11.64 3.73 9.35
C PHE A 306 -10.30 4.21 9.91
N SER A 307 -10.33 4.97 11.00
CA SER A 307 -9.12 5.35 11.73
C SER A 307 -8.73 4.23 12.71
N PRO A 308 -7.52 3.66 12.64
CA PRO A 308 -7.09 2.63 13.59
C PRO A 308 -6.93 3.16 15.02
N TRP A 309 -6.79 4.48 15.18
CA TRP A 309 -6.71 5.17 16.49
C TRP A 309 -8.04 5.73 16.99
N GLY A 310 -9.11 5.58 16.20
CA GLY A 310 -10.46 5.98 16.59
C GLY A 310 -11.10 5.00 17.57
N GLY A 311 -12.32 5.31 18.00
CA GLY A 311 -13.15 4.38 18.77
C GLY A 311 -13.60 3.17 17.95
N PRO A 312 -14.42 2.29 18.55
CA PRO A 312 -14.97 1.13 17.87
C PRO A 312 -15.73 1.51 16.58
N VAL A 313 -15.60 0.68 15.55
CA VAL A 313 -16.45 0.76 14.36
C VAL A 313 -17.73 -0.03 14.61
N GLU A 314 -18.87 0.65 14.50
CA GLU A 314 -20.20 0.08 14.67
C GLU A 314 -20.86 -0.12 13.30
N ILE A 315 -21.13 -1.37 12.94
CA ILE A 315 -21.77 -1.77 11.69
C ILE A 315 -23.17 -2.24 12.03
N SER A 316 -24.18 -1.62 11.44
CA SER A 316 -25.59 -2.00 11.57
C SER A 316 -26.12 -2.41 10.20
N TYR A 317 -26.82 -3.54 10.13
CA TYR A 317 -27.36 -4.06 8.88
C TYR A 317 -28.71 -4.73 9.13
N ALA A 318 -29.64 -4.58 8.18
CA ALA A 318 -30.95 -5.21 8.26
C ALA A 318 -30.80 -6.73 8.07
N SER A 319 -30.87 -7.49 9.17
CA SER A 319 -31.05 -8.94 9.09
C SER A 319 -32.41 -9.22 8.44
N SER A 320 -32.42 -9.84 7.27
CA SER A 320 -33.63 -10.33 6.64
C SER A 320 -34.16 -11.54 7.42
N ILE A 321 -34.71 -11.31 8.62
CA ILE A 321 -35.59 -12.29 9.28
C ILE A 321 -36.96 -12.17 8.62
N THR A 322 -37.12 -12.81 7.46
CA THR A 322 -38.41 -13.38 7.06
C THR A 322 -38.22 -14.43 5.96
N LYS A 323 -37.72 -15.62 6.32
CA LYS A 323 -38.23 -16.82 5.65
C LYS A 323 -39.58 -17.12 6.29
N ILE A 324 -40.64 -16.65 5.64
CA ILE A 324 -42.01 -17.07 5.94
C ILE A 324 -42.05 -18.59 5.75
N ARG A 325 -42.65 -19.24 6.75
CA ARG A 325 -42.72 -20.69 7.04
C ARG A 325 -42.82 -21.63 5.85
#